data_AF-A0A9J6EHR0-F1
#
_entry.id   AF-A0A9J6EHR0-F1
#
_cell.length_a   1.000
_cell.length_b   1.000
_cell.length_c   1.000
_cell.angle_alpha   90.00
_cell.angle_beta   90.00
_cell.angle_gamma   90.00
#
_symmetry.space_group_name_H-M   'P 1'
#
loop_
_entity.id
_entity.type
_entity.pdbx_description
1 polymer ?
#
loop_
_entity_poly.entity_id
_entity_poly.type
_entity_poly.pdbx_seq_one_letter_code
_entity_poly.pdbx_strand_id
1 'polypeptide(L)'
;MYMVAKLSGGKQINRCKKSSYEQRRDGAGLSFQMGPQWHCTTSKAVTCKSPAAVLKRYASRKVMQKAQKESLGTKLFKEHGHEQPKCEDSTVKESTTYYGPNCQQPDMLAEKYVEKQRTVLAGVQENERQPAEIRKATRGQAGDSVWHFERNMRLTASSFYAVCRQREWTPCDALVKTLLYKKYFTNAALEQGRQ
;
A
#
# COMPACT_ATOMS: atom_id res chain seq x y z
N MET A 1 -25.63 1.33 -28.31
CA MET A 1 -24.99 0.72 -27.12
C MET A 1 -23.64 1.41 -26.88
N TYR A 2 -23.33 1.86 -25.65
CA TYR A 2 -22.22 2.80 -25.39
C TYR A 2 -20.82 2.13 -25.40
N MET A 3 -19.92 2.61 -26.26
CA MET A 3 -18.51 2.16 -26.38
C MET A 3 -17.72 2.23 -25.06
N VAL A 4 -18.05 3.20 -24.21
CA VAL A 4 -17.39 3.37 -22.89
C VAL A 4 -17.59 2.14 -22.02
N ALA A 5 -18.80 1.56 -21.99
CA ALA A 5 -19.07 0.35 -21.20
C ALA A 5 -18.26 -0.87 -21.66
N LYS A 6 -17.75 -0.87 -22.91
CA LYS A 6 -16.86 -1.94 -23.41
C LYS A 6 -15.42 -1.79 -22.95
N LEU A 7 -14.96 -0.56 -22.66
CA LEU A 7 -13.53 -0.23 -22.58
C LEU A 7 -13.12 0.40 -21.24
N SER A 8 -14.05 0.98 -20.47
CA SER A 8 -13.74 1.68 -19.23
C SER A 8 -13.79 0.81 -17.96
N GLY A 9 -14.22 -0.46 -18.08
CA GLY A 9 -14.41 -1.37 -16.93
C GLY A 9 -13.18 -2.19 -16.52
N GLY A 10 -12.06 -2.08 -17.24
CA GLY A 10 -10.91 -2.97 -17.06
C GLY A 10 -11.24 -4.46 -17.33
N LYS A 11 -10.26 -5.36 -17.12
CA LYS A 11 -10.41 -6.82 -17.34
C LYS A 11 -11.55 -7.47 -16.54
N GLN A 12 -12.05 -6.82 -15.50
CA GLN A 12 -12.78 -7.47 -14.41
C GLN A 12 -14.30 -7.57 -14.62
N ILE A 13 -14.93 -6.70 -15.43
CA ILE A 13 -16.39 -6.71 -15.59
C ILE A 13 -16.79 -6.62 -17.07
N ASN A 14 -17.15 -7.75 -17.68
CA ASN A 14 -17.70 -7.82 -19.04
C ASN A 14 -19.22 -7.58 -19.03
N ARG A 15 -19.67 -6.33 -19.15
CA ARG A 15 -21.11 -6.01 -19.13
C ARG A 15 -21.87 -6.34 -20.42
N CYS A 16 -21.22 -6.74 -21.50
CA CYS A 16 -21.92 -6.84 -22.80
C CYS A 16 -21.73 -8.14 -23.58
N LYS A 17 -20.92 -9.13 -23.15
CA LYS A 17 -20.68 -10.44 -23.82
C LYS A 17 -20.36 -10.41 -25.34
N LYS A 18 -20.28 -9.24 -26.00
CA LYS A 18 -20.10 -9.04 -27.45
C LYS A 18 -18.82 -8.25 -27.74
N SER A 19 -17.70 -8.97 -27.87
CA SER A 19 -16.42 -8.65 -28.53
C SER A 19 -15.31 -9.55 -27.96
N SER A 20 -14.25 -9.83 -28.74
CA SER A 20 -13.08 -10.57 -28.25
C SER A 20 -12.38 -9.79 -27.12
N TYR A 21 -11.65 -10.51 -26.28
CA TYR A 21 -10.87 -9.94 -25.18
C TYR A 21 -9.79 -8.96 -25.68
N GLU A 22 -9.17 -9.27 -26.83
CA GLU A 22 -8.10 -8.46 -27.42
C GLU A 22 -8.58 -7.05 -27.73
N GLN A 23 -9.76 -6.91 -28.34
CA GLN A 23 -10.34 -5.59 -28.64
C GLN A 23 -10.56 -4.73 -27.37
N ARG A 24 -10.85 -5.37 -26.22
CA ARG A 24 -10.97 -4.65 -24.95
C ARG A 24 -9.62 -4.25 -24.40
N ARG A 25 -8.62 -5.13 -24.47
CA ARG A 25 -7.23 -4.84 -24.08
C ARG A 25 -6.71 -3.65 -24.88
N ASP A 26 -6.86 -3.70 -26.19
CA ASP A 26 -6.31 -2.71 -27.11
C ASP A 26 -7.05 -1.38 -26.97
N GLY A 27 -8.38 -1.40 -26.86
CA GLY A 27 -9.15 -0.19 -26.62
C GLY A 27 -8.88 0.45 -25.25
N ALA A 28 -8.58 -0.34 -24.21
CA ALA A 28 -8.14 0.18 -22.93
C ALA A 28 -6.74 0.81 -23.01
N GLY A 29 -5.81 0.18 -23.73
CA GLY A 29 -4.47 0.73 -23.99
C GLY A 29 -4.52 2.06 -24.75
N LEU A 30 -5.33 2.11 -25.82
CA LEU A 30 -5.54 3.34 -26.60
C LEU A 30 -6.20 4.44 -25.76
N SER A 31 -7.18 4.09 -24.92
CA SER A 31 -7.79 5.07 -24.01
C SER A 31 -6.81 5.58 -22.94
N PHE A 32 -5.84 4.76 -22.52
CA PHE A 32 -4.80 5.18 -21.57
C PHE A 32 -3.81 6.15 -22.24
N GLN A 33 -3.36 5.83 -23.45
CA GLN A 33 -2.37 6.63 -24.19
C GLN A 33 -2.97 7.93 -24.76
N MET A 34 -4.13 7.85 -25.39
CA MET A 34 -4.78 8.98 -26.08
C MET A 34 -5.74 9.76 -25.18
N GLY A 35 -6.00 9.25 -23.97
CA GLY A 35 -6.85 9.90 -22.98
C GLY A 35 -8.37 9.78 -23.24
N PRO A 36 -9.20 10.44 -22.41
CA PRO A 36 -10.66 10.25 -22.39
C PRO A 36 -11.38 10.67 -23.67
N GLN A 37 -10.76 11.55 -24.46
CA GLN A 37 -11.33 12.08 -25.70
C GLN A 37 -11.32 11.04 -26.83
N TRP A 38 -10.46 10.02 -26.72
CA TRP A 38 -10.34 8.94 -27.69
C TRP A 38 -11.68 8.25 -27.98
N HIS A 39 -12.53 8.03 -26.96
CA HIS A 39 -13.84 7.43 -27.19
C HIS A 39 -14.75 8.29 -28.08
N CYS A 40 -14.67 9.62 -27.97
CA CYS A 40 -15.45 10.53 -28.80
C CYS A 40 -14.93 10.55 -30.25
N THR A 41 -13.61 10.58 -30.44
CA THR A 41 -13.00 10.60 -31.77
C THR A 41 -13.26 9.29 -32.52
N THR A 42 -13.04 8.14 -31.86
CA THR A 42 -13.34 6.83 -32.45
C THR A 42 -14.83 6.67 -32.74
N SER A 43 -15.71 7.11 -31.84
CA SER A 43 -17.15 7.06 -32.10
C SER A 43 -17.55 7.88 -33.32
N LYS A 44 -16.98 9.08 -33.48
CA LYS A 44 -17.26 9.93 -34.63
C LYS A 44 -16.73 9.32 -35.93
N ALA A 45 -15.53 8.74 -35.89
CA ALA A 45 -14.90 8.10 -37.05
C ALA A 45 -15.68 6.85 -37.52
N VAL A 46 -16.08 5.98 -36.59
CA VAL A 46 -16.77 4.72 -36.93
C VAL A 46 -18.21 4.94 -37.37
N THR A 47 -18.93 5.85 -36.70
CA THR A 47 -20.37 6.05 -36.96
C THR A 47 -20.66 7.18 -37.95
N CYS A 48 -19.63 7.94 -38.36
CA CYS A 48 -19.72 9.19 -39.12
C CYS A 48 -20.72 10.21 -38.52
N LYS A 49 -21.09 10.03 -37.25
CA LYS A 49 -22.09 10.82 -36.54
C LYS A 49 -21.48 11.45 -35.31
N SER A 50 -22.08 12.55 -34.86
CA SER A 50 -21.66 13.20 -33.62
C SER A 50 -21.82 12.23 -32.44
N PRO A 51 -20.82 12.10 -31.56
CA PRO A 51 -20.92 11.27 -30.36
C PRO A 51 -22.11 11.68 -29.49
N ALA A 52 -22.78 10.70 -28.88
CA ALA A 52 -23.90 10.94 -28.00
C ALA A 52 -23.54 11.88 -26.83
N ALA A 53 -24.51 12.67 -26.36
CA ALA A 53 -24.30 13.66 -25.30
C ALA A 53 -23.72 13.04 -24.01
N VAL A 54 -24.15 11.83 -23.65
CA VAL A 54 -23.63 11.10 -22.47
C VAL A 54 -22.14 10.76 -22.64
N LEU A 55 -21.72 10.41 -23.85
CA LEU A 55 -20.32 10.09 -24.15
C LEU A 55 -19.43 11.33 -24.03
N LYS A 56 -19.91 12.47 -24.55
CA LYS A 56 -19.24 13.77 -24.40
C LYS A 56 -19.13 14.17 -22.93
N ARG A 57 -20.21 14.06 -22.17
CA ARG A 57 -20.22 14.33 -20.71
C ARG A 57 -19.23 13.45 -19.95
N TYR A 58 -19.11 12.18 -20.31
CA TYR A 58 -18.13 11.27 -19.71
C TYR A 58 -16.69 11.74 -19.99
N ALA A 59 -16.36 12.04 -21.25
CA ALA A 59 -15.03 12.51 -21.63
C ALA A 59 -14.66 13.81 -20.90
N SER A 60 -15.57 14.81 -20.91
CA SER A 60 -15.38 16.07 -20.19
C SER A 60 -15.17 15.86 -18.69
N ARG A 61 -15.96 15.00 -18.05
CA ARG A 61 -15.80 14.68 -16.62
C ARG A 61 -14.44 14.08 -16.32
N LYS A 62 -13.95 13.17 -17.17
CA LYS A 62 -12.63 12.54 -16.98
C LYS A 62 -11.48 13.51 -17.17
N VAL A 63 -11.59 14.43 -18.14
CA VAL A 63 -10.63 15.53 -18.31
C VAL A 63 -10.62 16.43 -17.08
N MET A 64 -11.78 16.85 -16.59
CA MET A 64 -11.90 17.65 -15.37
C MET A 64 -11.31 16.94 -14.13
N GLN A 65 -11.58 15.64 -13.96
CA GLN A 65 -10.99 14.85 -12.86
C GLN A 65 -9.47 14.76 -12.95
N LYS A 66 -8.91 14.62 -14.16
CA LYS A 66 -7.46 14.62 -14.37
C LYS A 66 -6.87 15.98 -14.01
N ALA A 67 -7.45 17.07 -14.52
CA ALA A 67 -7.02 18.43 -14.22
C ALA A 67 -7.13 18.76 -12.72
N GLN A 68 -8.21 18.31 -12.04
CA GLN A 68 -8.35 18.46 -10.59
C GLN A 68 -7.25 17.72 -9.84
N LYS A 69 -6.95 16.46 -10.20
CA LYS A 69 -5.87 15.69 -9.57
C LYS A 69 -4.49 16.32 -9.80
N GLU A 70 -4.22 16.79 -11.01
CA GLU A 70 -2.99 17.51 -11.33
C GLU A 70 -2.89 18.79 -10.51
N SER A 71 -3.98 19.58 -10.44
CA SER A 71 -4.02 20.80 -9.62
C SER A 71 -3.83 20.54 -8.13
N LEU A 72 -4.39 19.44 -7.59
CA LEU A 72 -4.22 19.06 -6.19
C LEU A 72 -2.79 18.58 -5.93
N GLY A 73 -2.20 17.81 -6.86
CA GLY A 73 -0.79 17.44 -6.79
C GLY A 73 0.12 18.67 -6.79
N THR A 74 -0.14 19.66 -7.65
CA THR A 74 0.62 20.92 -7.70
C THR A 74 0.35 21.83 -6.50
N LYS A 75 -0.87 21.86 -5.97
CA LYS A 75 -1.22 22.63 -4.76
C LYS A 75 -0.61 22.02 -3.51
N LEU A 76 -0.64 20.71 -3.33
CA LEU A 76 0.08 20.03 -2.25
C LEU A 76 1.59 20.30 -2.36
N PHE A 77 2.16 20.37 -3.56
CA PHE A 77 3.57 20.72 -3.79
C PHE A 77 3.87 22.23 -3.71
N LYS A 78 2.85 23.11 -3.62
CA LYS A 78 3.02 24.57 -3.45
C LYS A 78 2.67 25.04 -2.04
N GLU A 79 1.66 24.45 -1.41
CA GLU A 79 1.25 24.69 -0.01
C GLU A 79 2.12 23.90 0.98
N HIS A 80 2.60 22.72 0.58
CA HIS A 80 3.69 21.97 1.23
C HIS A 80 4.88 21.82 0.29
N GLY A 81 5.06 22.76 -0.64
CA GLY A 81 6.34 22.95 -1.28
C GLY A 81 7.33 23.17 -0.18
N HIS A 82 8.15 22.14 0.08
CA HIS A 82 9.37 22.33 0.82
C HIS A 82 10.09 23.46 0.09
N GLU A 83 10.06 24.67 0.67
CA GLU A 83 11.32 25.36 0.87
C GLU A 83 12.19 24.27 1.51
N GLN A 84 12.95 23.54 0.69
CA GLN A 84 14.11 22.89 1.24
C GLN A 84 14.84 24.07 1.86
N PRO A 85 15.03 24.11 3.20
CA PRO A 85 15.97 25.07 3.71
C PRO A 85 17.21 24.84 2.87
N LYS A 86 17.68 25.88 2.17
CA LYS A 86 19.05 25.83 1.68
C LYS A 86 19.83 25.42 2.92
N CYS A 87 20.44 24.24 2.88
CA CYS A 87 21.53 23.95 3.79
C CYS A 87 22.56 25.01 3.42
N GLU A 88 22.47 26.16 4.08
CA GLU A 88 23.61 27.02 4.25
C GLU A 88 24.59 26.15 5.02
N ASP A 89 25.58 25.66 4.29
CA ASP A 89 26.82 25.14 4.86
C ASP A 89 27.42 26.28 5.71
N SER A 90 26.91 26.37 6.92
CA SER A 90 27.40 27.20 7.99
C SER A 90 27.72 26.23 9.12
N THR A 91 28.97 25.78 9.08
CA THR A 91 29.83 25.62 10.24
C THR A 91 29.17 25.11 11.53
N VAL A 92 29.59 23.88 11.87
CA VAL A 92 29.33 23.13 13.11
C VAL A 92 27.95 22.47 13.16
N LYS A 93 27.88 21.27 12.55
CA LYS A 93 26.81 20.29 12.81
C LYS A 93 26.88 19.83 14.27
N GLU A 94 26.27 20.56 15.19
CA GLU A 94 25.67 19.94 16.37
C GLU A 94 24.49 19.10 15.90
N SER A 95 24.80 17.91 15.43
CA SER A 95 23.81 16.94 15.00
C SER A 95 23.08 16.39 16.22
N THR A 96 21.79 16.08 16.06
CA THR A 96 21.01 15.12 16.87
C THR A 96 20.52 15.58 18.25
N THR A 97 19.50 16.45 18.31
CA THR A 97 18.78 16.71 19.57
C THR A 97 17.25 16.52 19.45
N TYR A 98 16.82 15.47 18.75
CA TYR A 98 15.42 14.97 18.87
C TYR A 98 15.29 13.72 19.76
N TYR A 99 16.42 13.10 20.09
CA TYR A 99 16.50 11.99 21.02
C TYR A 99 17.54 12.40 22.07
N GLY A 100 17.28 12.12 23.36
CA GLY A 100 18.08 12.65 24.48
C GLY A 100 19.57 12.31 24.43
N PRO A 101 20.38 12.77 25.40
CA PRO A 101 21.84 12.69 25.37
C PRO A 101 22.43 11.27 25.16
N ASN A 102 21.64 10.21 25.40
CA ASN A 102 22.05 8.81 25.23
C ASN A 102 21.61 8.18 23.90
N CYS A 103 21.01 8.94 22.97
CA CYS A 103 20.45 8.39 21.73
C CYS A 103 21.47 7.83 20.73
N GLN A 104 22.74 8.21 20.90
CA GLN A 104 23.85 7.70 20.09
C GLN A 104 24.37 6.36 20.63
N GLN A 105 24.01 5.99 21.86
CA GLN A 105 24.39 4.73 22.46
C GLN A 105 23.30 3.68 22.22
N PRO A 106 23.65 2.47 21.76
CA PRO A 106 22.68 1.40 21.62
C PRO A 106 22.09 1.05 23.00
N ASP A 107 20.78 0.79 23.06
CA ASP A 107 20.05 0.44 24.29
C ASP A 107 20.63 -0.77 25.03
N MET A 108 21.41 -1.60 24.32
CA MET A 108 22.07 -2.76 24.88
C MET A 108 23.43 -3.02 24.21
N LEU A 109 24.34 -3.59 24.99
CA LEU A 109 25.64 -4.08 24.51
C LEU A 109 25.45 -5.13 23.41
N ALA A 110 26.36 -5.12 22.42
CA ALA A 110 26.31 -6.02 21.27
C ALA A 110 26.34 -7.51 21.68
N GLU A 111 27.12 -7.86 22.71
CA GLU A 111 27.19 -9.23 23.25
C GLU A 111 25.82 -9.69 23.77
N LYS A 112 25.19 -8.87 24.63
CA LYS A 112 23.84 -9.13 25.14
C LYS A 112 22.80 -9.21 24.04
N TYR A 113 22.98 -8.46 22.95
CA TYR A 113 22.08 -8.51 21.80
C TYR A 113 22.15 -9.87 21.11
N VAL A 114 23.36 -10.35 20.84
CA VAL A 114 23.59 -11.68 20.24
C VAL A 114 23.05 -12.79 21.14
N GLU A 115 23.26 -12.69 22.45
CA GLU A 115 22.69 -13.64 23.41
C GLU A 115 21.16 -13.67 23.34
N LYS A 116 20.50 -12.51 23.44
CA LYS A 116 19.04 -12.42 23.33
C LYS A 116 18.54 -12.93 21.98
N GLN A 117 19.22 -12.61 20.89
CA GLN A 117 18.88 -13.10 19.57
C GLN A 117 18.88 -14.63 19.53
N ARG A 118 19.92 -15.28 20.09
CA ARG A 118 20.00 -16.74 20.17
C ARG A 118 18.88 -17.32 21.03
N THR A 119 18.57 -16.72 22.18
CA THR A 119 17.47 -17.17 23.05
C THR A 119 16.13 -17.11 22.33
N VAL A 120 15.84 -16.00 21.62
CA VAL A 120 14.60 -15.85 20.84
C VAL A 120 14.52 -16.90 19.74
N LEU A 121 15.59 -17.09 18.97
CA LEU A 121 15.63 -18.07 17.89
C LEU A 121 15.46 -19.50 18.41
N ALA A 122 16.12 -19.86 19.51
CA ALA A 122 15.98 -21.16 20.15
C ALA A 122 14.53 -21.42 20.60
N GLY A 123 13.89 -20.45 21.28
CA GLY A 123 12.49 -20.58 21.70
C GLY A 123 11.49 -20.65 20.54
N VAL A 124 11.82 -20.08 19.38
CA VAL A 124 10.99 -20.21 18.17
C VAL A 124 11.16 -21.59 17.50
N GLN A 125 12.37 -22.15 17.55
CA GLN A 125 12.75 -23.41 16.89
C GLN A 125 12.32 -24.69 17.64
N GLU A 126 11.70 -24.60 18.82
CA GLU A 126 11.40 -25.76 19.65
C GLU A 126 10.27 -26.70 19.13
N ASN A 127 10.42 -27.97 19.54
CA ASN A 127 9.87 -29.23 19.02
C ASN A 127 8.37 -29.28 18.65
N GLU A 128 8.03 -30.27 17.80
CA GLU A 128 6.68 -30.64 17.31
C GLU A 128 5.58 -30.78 18.38
N ARG A 129 5.93 -30.94 19.66
CA ARG A 129 4.99 -31.07 20.79
C ARG A 129 4.46 -29.74 21.32
N GLN A 130 5.24 -28.65 21.24
CA GLN A 130 4.83 -27.32 21.73
C GLN A 130 3.69 -26.64 20.93
N PRO A 131 3.57 -26.79 19.59
CA PRO A 131 2.49 -26.17 18.83
C PRO A 131 1.09 -26.55 19.31
N ALA A 132 0.90 -27.79 19.77
CA ALA A 132 -0.39 -28.26 20.28
C ALA A 132 -0.76 -27.58 21.62
N GLU A 133 0.22 -27.42 22.52
CA GLU A 133 0.03 -26.76 23.81
C GLU A 133 -0.21 -25.26 23.63
N ILE A 134 0.59 -24.59 22.80
CA ILE A 134 0.41 -23.18 22.46
C ILE A 134 -0.98 -22.96 21.85
N ARG A 135 -1.42 -23.82 20.93
CA ARG A 135 -2.76 -23.73 20.34
C ARG A 135 -3.87 -23.88 21.38
N LYS A 136 -3.69 -24.74 22.38
CA LYS A 136 -4.65 -24.90 23.48
C LYS A 136 -4.67 -23.68 24.40
N ALA A 137 -3.49 -23.18 24.76
CA ALA A 137 -3.30 -22.03 25.66
C ALA A 137 -3.74 -20.70 25.04
N THR A 138 -3.82 -20.62 23.72
CA THR A 138 -4.17 -19.40 22.99
C THR A 138 -5.53 -19.47 22.28
N ARG A 139 -6.40 -20.38 22.74
CA ARG A 139 -7.72 -20.60 22.13
C ARG A 139 -8.62 -19.36 22.21
N GLY A 140 -8.46 -18.52 23.24
CA GLY A 140 -9.14 -17.24 23.40
C GLY A 140 -8.56 -16.12 22.54
N GLN A 141 -7.52 -16.39 21.74
CA GLN A 141 -6.88 -15.47 20.80
C GLN A 141 -6.57 -14.12 21.45
N ALA A 142 -7.16 -13.02 20.97
CA ALA A 142 -6.89 -11.67 21.44
C ALA A 142 -7.28 -11.44 22.92
N GLY A 143 -8.13 -12.29 23.49
CA GLY A 143 -8.46 -12.25 24.92
C GLY A 143 -7.38 -12.82 25.83
N ASP A 144 -6.47 -13.63 25.29
CA ASP A 144 -5.41 -14.30 26.06
C ASP A 144 -4.10 -13.51 25.97
N SER A 145 -3.47 -13.21 27.10
CA SER A 145 -2.16 -12.54 27.14
C SER A 145 -1.06 -13.38 26.47
N VAL A 146 -1.13 -14.70 26.61
CA VAL A 146 -0.21 -15.67 26.00
C VAL A 146 -0.21 -15.56 24.47
N TRP A 147 -1.38 -15.32 23.87
CA TRP A 147 -1.47 -15.14 22.42
C TRP A 147 -0.72 -13.91 21.93
N HIS A 148 -0.78 -12.80 22.69
CA HIS A 148 -0.02 -11.59 22.37
C HIS A 148 1.47 -11.81 22.51
N PHE A 149 1.90 -12.50 23.58
CA PHE A 149 3.29 -12.86 23.79
C PHE A 149 3.85 -13.69 22.62
N GLU A 150 3.18 -14.79 22.27
CA GLU A 150 3.58 -15.65 21.15
C GLU A 150 3.58 -14.91 19.81
N ARG A 151 2.60 -14.05 19.54
CA ARG A 151 2.54 -13.23 18.32
C ARG A 151 3.60 -12.13 18.23
N ASN A 152 4.16 -11.69 19.36
CA ASN A 152 5.24 -10.71 19.38
C ASN A 152 6.60 -11.38 19.14
N MET A 153 6.74 -12.64 19.53
CA MET A 153 7.95 -13.44 19.32
C MET A 153 8.03 -14.06 17.91
N ARG A 154 6.90 -14.17 17.20
CA ARG A 154 6.80 -14.90 15.92
C ARG A 154 6.29 -14.02 14.77
N LEU A 155 6.79 -14.27 13.56
CA LEU A 155 6.20 -13.71 12.34
C LEU A 155 4.87 -14.39 12.02
N THR A 156 3.86 -13.58 11.74
CA THR A 156 2.51 -14.06 11.42
C THR A 156 2.33 -14.21 9.91
N ALA A 157 1.43 -15.09 9.47
CA ALA A 157 1.16 -15.29 8.03
C ALA A 157 0.84 -13.98 7.28
N SER A 158 0.08 -13.07 7.90
CA SER A 158 -0.27 -11.77 7.31
C SER A 158 0.93 -10.83 7.10
N SER A 159 1.99 -10.97 7.92
CA SER A 159 3.20 -10.15 7.82
C SER A 159 4.33 -10.85 7.04
N PHE A 160 4.32 -12.18 6.99
CA PHE A 160 5.39 -12.99 6.39
C PHE A 160 5.64 -12.63 4.93
N TYR A 161 4.57 -12.49 4.13
CA TYR A 161 4.70 -12.11 2.73
C TYR A 161 5.41 -10.75 2.53
N ALA A 162 5.13 -9.77 3.39
CA ALA A 162 5.74 -8.45 3.30
C ALA A 162 7.26 -8.51 3.55
N VAL A 163 7.69 -9.37 4.48
CA VAL A 163 9.10 -9.65 4.75
C VAL A 163 9.75 -10.34 3.56
N CYS A 164 9.15 -11.40 3.03
CA CYS A 164 9.73 -12.19 1.93
C CYS A 164 9.86 -11.42 0.61
N ARG A 165 8.98 -10.45 0.34
CA ARG A 165 9.01 -9.67 -0.91
C ARG A 165 10.03 -8.53 -0.88
N GLN A 166 10.64 -8.25 0.26
CA GLN A 166 11.55 -7.13 0.38
C GLN A 166 12.82 -7.38 -0.44
N ARG A 167 13.28 -6.34 -1.16
CA ARG A 167 14.53 -6.39 -1.91
C ARG A 167 15.69 -5.98 -1.01
N GLU A 168 16.88 -6.51 -1.28
CA GLU A 168 18.08 -6.29 -0.48
C GLU A 168 18.43 -4.80 -0.28
N TRP A 169 18.22 -3.97 -1.31
CA TRP A 169 18.51 -2.54 -1.27
C TRP A 169 17.35 -1.67 -0.77
N THR A 170 16.20 -2.26 -0.45
CA THR A 170 15.06 -1.50 0.10
C THR A 170 15.22 -1.40 1.61
N PRO A 171 15.24 -0.18 2.19
CA PRO A 171 15.36 -0.03 3.64
C PRO A 171 14.20 -0.71 4.38
N CYS A 172 14.50 -1.41 5.46
CA CYS A 172 13.55 -2.21 6.23
C CYS A 172 12.96 -1.50 7.46
N ASP A 173 13.40 -0.27 7.75
CA ASP A 173 13.04 0.46 8.95
C ASP A 173 11.51 0.66 9.09
N ALA A 174 10.83 1.01 7.99
CA ALA A 174 9.38 1.17 7.99
C ALA A 174 8.67 -0.16 8.29
N LEU A 175 9.13 -1.26 7.69
CA LEU A 175 8.56 -2.59 7.93
C LEU A 175 8.77 -3.00 9.39
N VAL A 176 9.99 -2.86 9.91
CA VAL A 176 10.32 -3.16 11.31
C VAL A 176 9.46 -2.35 12.28
N LYS A 177 9.29 -1.04 12.02
CA LYS A 177 8.40 -0.18 12.82
C LYS A 177 6.96 -0.70 12.81
N THR A 178 6.43 -1.14 11.67
CA THR A 178 5.06 -1.68 11.62
C THR A 178 4.90 -3.01 12.33
N LEU A 179 5.96 -3.85 12.38
CA LEU A 179 5.94 -5.14 13.06
C LEU A 179 6.02 -4.97 14.58
N LEU A 180 6.89 -4.09 15.06
CA LEU A 180 7.12 -3.84 16.49
C LEU A 180 6.04 -2.96 17.11
N TYR A 181 5.60 -1.92 16.39
CA TYR A 181 4.64 -0.93 16.88
C TYR A 181 3.33 -1.01 16.10
N LYS A 182 2.62 -2.14 16.27
CA LYS A 182 1.33 -2.37 15.60
C LYS A 182 0.31 -1.31 16.03
N LYS A 183 -0.22 -0.58 15.05
CA LYS A 183 -1.33 0.34 15.25
C LYS A 183 -2.64 -0.39 15.01
N TYR A 184 -3.51 -0.41 16.03
CA TYR A 184 -4.86 -0.92 15.90
C TYR A 184 -5.75 0.18 15.30
N PHE A 185 -6.50 -0.17 14.27
CA PHE A 185 -7.53 0.70 13.71
C PHE A 185 -8.80 -0.10 13.52
N THR A 186 -9.94 0.58 13.66
CA THR A 186 -11.27 0.02 13.47
C THR A 186 -12.01 0.86 12.45
N ASN A 187 -12.69 0.20 11.52
CA ASN A 187 -13.54 0.85 10.52
C ASN A 187 -14.76 -0.05 10.26
N ALA A 188 -15.78 0.49 9.58
CA ALA A 188 -17.03 -0.24 9.33
C ALA A 188 -16.82 -1.57 8.59
N ALA A 189 -15.87 -1.63 7.65
CA ALA A 189 -15.55 -2.85 6.91
C ALA A 189 -14.91 -3.93 7.80
N LEU A 190 -14.06 -3.53 8.75
CA LEU A 190 -13.45 -4.44 9.72
C LEU A 190 -14.48 -4.99 10.70
N GLU A 191 -15.41 -4.16 11.18
CA GLU A 191 -16.50 -4.65 12.05
C GLU A 191 -17.41 -5.63 11.32
N GLN A 192 -17.74 -5.35 10.04
CA GLN A 192 -18.47 -6.31 9.20
C GLN A 192 -17.72 -7.64 9.01
N GLY A 193 -16.38 -7.60 8.92
CA GLY A 193 -15.56 -8.82 8.78
C GLY A 193 -15.35 -9.60 10.08
N ARG A 194 -15.70 -9.03 11.25
CA ARG A 194 -15.66 -9.74 12.54
C ARG A 194 -16.95 -10.50 12.84
N GLN A 195 -18.08 -10.07 12.25
CA GLN A 195 -19.39 -10.74 12.33
C GLN A 195 -19.38 -12.03 11.52
#